data_AF-A0A7V2WAH4-F1
#
_entry.id   AF-A0A7V2WAH4-F1
#
_cell.length_a   1.000
_cell.length_b   1.000
_cell.length_c   1.000
_cell.angle_alpha   90.00
_cell.angle_beta   90.00
_cell.angle_gamma   90.00
#
_symmetry.space_group_name_H-M   'P 1'
#
loop_
_entity.id
_entity.type
_entity.pdbx_description
1 polymer ?
#
loop_
_entity_poly.entity_id
_entity_poly.type
_entity_poly.pdbx_seq_one_letter_code
_entity_poly.pdbx_strand_id
1 'polypeptide(L)'
;MTEERPQDLLSGNEAIARGAWEAGVTFASGYPGTPSTEILENFARYPGIYAEWAPNEKVALDAAIGAAYAGRRALATMKHVGVNVAADSFFYASMTGAEAGLVIISADDPQMHSSQNEQDNRNYAKFARVPCLDPADSQEARDMVIAGFDISEQFDTPVLVRPTTRISHSFTMVEFSDERLDVPPRIKKFPKNPQKYVMVPANARHRHPFIEKRLQALKDFAETFPLNRTEWRDTELGIITGSVAYQYAREVFPEASILKLGMSYPLPMQMIADFARRVKRLIVLEELDPFIEEHVRLAGIPVEGKSIFPLCGELTPTIVRNAAIEAGLLPAEHFIPPTELPEKMPPVPVR
;
A
#
# COMPACT_ATOMS: atom_id res chain seq x y z
N MET A 1 -22.72 -25.22 7.96
CA MET A 1 -22.69 -24.71 6.58
C MET A 1 -22.08 -23.32 6.67
N THR A 2 -20.84 -23.17 6.24
CA THR A 2 -20.26 -21.84 5.99
C THR A 2 -21.02 -21.28 4.80
N GLU A 3 -21.77 -20.18 4.98
CA GLU A 3 -22.35 -19.46 3.84
C GLU A 3 -21.21 -19.07 2.90
N GLU A 4 -21.30 -19.49 1.63
CA GLU A 4 -20.35 -19.07 0.59
C GLU A 4 -20.49 -17.55 0.43
N ARG A 5 -19.39 -16.84 0.67
CA ARG A 5 -19.34 -15.39 0.45
C ARG A 5 -19.38 -15.13 -1.06
N PRO A 6 -20.06 -14.08 -1.52
CA PRO A 6 -20.02 -13.70 -2.93
C PRO A 6 -18.58 -13.41 -3.37
N GLN A 7 -18.26 -13.83 -4.59
CA GLN A 7 -16.96 -13.64 -5.22
C GLN A 7 -17.13 -13.08 -6.63
N ASP A 8 -16.26 -12.16 -7.04
CA ASP A 8 -16.20 -11.67 -8.41
C ASP A 8 -14.76 -11.37 -8.84
N LEU A 9 -14.54 -11.26 -10.14
CA LEU A 9 -13.27 -10.84 -10.71
C LEU A 9 -13.19 -9.31 -10.72
N LEU A 10 -12.41 -8.73 -9.82
CA LEU A 10 -12.28 -7.28 -9.67
C LEU A 10 -10.85 -6.83 -9.99
N SER A 11 -10.74 -5.67 -10.63
CA SER A 11 -9.47 -4.94 -10.65
C SER A 11 -9.06 -4.48 -9.25
N GLY A 12 -7.79 -4.20 -9.02
CA GLY A 12 -7.36 -3.64 -7.74
C GLY A 12 -8.07 -2.32 -7.42
N ASN A 13 -8.33 -1.47 -8.43
CA ASN A 13 -9.08 -0.23 -8.23
C ASN A 13 -10.55 -0.47 -7.82
N GLU A 14 -11.24 -1.44 -8.44
CA GLU A 14 -12.59 -1.84 -8.04
C GLU A 14 -12.62 -2.45 -6.64
N ALA A 15 -11.60 -3.24 -6.29
CA ALA A 15 -11.49 -3.87 -4.98
C ALA A 15 -11.20 -2.85 -3.86
N ILE A 16 -10.39 -1.81 -4.13
CA ILE A 16 -10.20 -0.67 -3.21
C ILE A 16 -11.52 0.06 -2.99
N ALA A 17 -12.26 0.35 -4.07
CA ALA A 17 -13.57 1.00 -3.98
C ALA A 17 -14.57 0.15 -3.18
N ARG A 18 -14.59 -1.17 -3.41
CA ARG A 18 -15.40 -2.13 -2.66
C ARG A 18 -15.02 -2.14 -1.17
N GLY A 19 -13.74 -2.26 -0.85
CA GLY A 19 -13.23 -2.25 0.52
C GLY A 19 -13.54 -0.94 1.26
N ALA A 20 -13.47 0.20 0.58
CA ALA A 20 -13.85 1.49 1.15
C ALA A 20 -15.36 1.53 1.48
N TRP A 21 -16.21 1.07 0.56
CA TRP A 21 -17.65 1.03 0.81
C TRP A 21 -18.00 0.08 1.96
N GLU A 22 -17.42 -1.12 1.97
CA GLU A 22 -17.61 -2.10 3.03
C GLU A 22 -17.13 -1.59 4.39
N ALA A 23 -16.02 -0.85 4.42
CA ALA A 23 -15.50 -0.21 5.62
C ALA A 23 -16.38 0.94 6.15
N GLY A 24 -17.51 1.24 5.50
CA GLY A 24 -18.44 2.27 5.95
C GLY A 24 -18.06 3.69 5.51
N VAL A 25 -17.12 3.87 4.59
CA VAL A 25 -16.72 5.19 4.08
C VAL A 25 -17.92 5.93 3.50
N THR A 26 -18.11 7.18 3.89
CA THR A 26 -19.20 8.03 3.38
C THR A 26 -18.72 9.13 2.46
N PHE A 27 -17.43 9.46 2.49
CA PHE A 27 -16.85 10.57 1.74
C PHE A 27 -15.57 10.12 1.05
N ALA A 28 -15.47 10.36 -0.24
CA ALA A 28 -14.22 10.20 -0.98
C ALA A 28 -13.96 11.43 -1.86
N SER A 29 -12.71 11.85 -1.94
CA SER A 29 -12.29 12.93 -2.83
C SER A 29 -10.99 12.54 -3.53
N GLY A 30 -10.87 12.90 -4.79
CA GLY A 30 -9.70 12.55 -5.59
C GLY A 30 -9.37 13.61 -6.63
N TYR A 31 -8.20 13.49 -7.23
CA TYR A 31 -7.85 14.19 -8.46
C TYR A 31 -7.44 13.15 -9.50
N PRO A 32 -7.90 13.27 -10.76
CA PRO A 32 -7.67 12.22 -11.75
C PRO A 32 -6.18 12.05 -12.02
N GLY A 33 -5.72 10.80 -11.96
CA GLY A 33 -4.34 10.45 -12.19
C GLY A 33 -4.17 8.94 -12.27
N THR A 34 -3.86 8.43 -13.47
CA THR A 34 -3.55 7.01 -13.68
C THR A 34 -2.33 6.61 -12.82
N PRO A 35 -2.39 5.47 -12.11
CA PRO A 35 -3.37 4.38 -12.23
C PRO A 35 -4.50 4.39 -11.17
N SER A 36 -4.84 5.54 -10.56
CA SER A 36 -5.80 5.62 -9.44
C SER A 36 -7.22 6.03 -9.81
N THR A 37 -7.45 6.51 -11.03
CA THR A 37 -8.68 7.22 -11.44
C THR A 37 -9.95 6.38 -11.21
N GLU A 38 -9.90 5.11 -11.58
CA GLU A 38 -11.06 4.21 -11.55
C GLU A 38 -11.54 3.89 -10.12
N ILE A 39 -10.73 4.15 -9.09
CA ILE A 39 -11.13 3.93 -7.69
C ILE A 39 -12.33 4.81 -7.36
N LEU A 40 -12.23 6.11 -7.65
CA LEU A 40 -13.29 7.05 -7.31
C LEU A 40 -14.52 6.87 -8.21
N GLU A 41 -14.32 6.54 -9.49
CA GLU A 41 -15.41 6.25 -10.43
C GLU A 41 -16.24 5.04 -10.01
N ASN A 42 -15.60 4.00 -9.48
CA ASN A 42 -16.29 2.83 -8.95
C ASN A 42 -16.90 3.12 -7.57
N PHE A 43 -16.19 3.84 -6.70
CA PHE A 43 -16.72 4.21 -5.38
C PHE A 43 -18.00 5.04 -5.50
N ALA A 44 -18.06 5.96 -6.46
CA ALA A 44 -19.21 6.82 -6.75
C ALA A 44 -20.50 6.06 -7.09
N ARG A 45 -20.42 4.77 -7.47
CA ARG A 45 -21.58 3.95 -7.86
C ARG A 45 -22.26 3.28 -6.67
N TYR A 46 -21.60 3.20 -5.51
CA TYR A 46 -22.17 2.56 -4.34
C TYR A 46 -23.21 3.46 -3.65
N PRO A 47 -24.20 2.88 -2.93
CA PRO A 47 -25.23 3.65 -2.26
C PRO A 47 -24.72 4.30 -0.96
N GLY A 48 -25.28 5.46 -0.62
CA GLY A 48 -25.04 6.12 0.68
C GLY A 48 -23.65 6.72 0.84
N ILE A 49 -23.05 7.15 -0.26
CA ILE A 49 -21.72 7.77 -0.31
C ILE A 49 -21.80 9.12 -1.01
N TYR A 50 -20.81 9.96 -0.76
CA TYR A 50 -20.52 11.16 -1.54
C TYR A 50 -19.09 11.05 -2.06
N ALA A 51 -18.92 11.24 -3.37
CA ALA A 51 -17.63 11.16 -4.06
C ALA A 51 -17.47 12.39 -4.95
N GLU A 52 -16.29 13.02 -4.96
CA GLU A 52 -16.05 14.22 -5.76
C GLU A 52 -14.64 14.26 -6.38
N TRP A 53 -14.57 14.84 -7.58
CA TRP A 53 -13.30 15.27 -8.16
C TRP A 53 -12.96 16.66 -7.66
N ALA A 54 -11.80 16.80 -7.02
CA ALA A 54 -11.27 18.07 -6.59
C ALA A 54 -10.50 18.77 -7.72
N PRO A 55 -10.21 20.09 -7.61
CA PRO A 55 -9.39 20.81 -8.58
C PRO A 55 -7.90 20.42 -8.59
N ASN A 56 -7.38 19.82 -7.51
CA ASN A 56 -6.04 19.26 -7.38
C ASN A 56 -5.97 18.32 -6.16
N GLU A 57 -4.86 17.61 -6.00
CA GLU A 57 -4.65 16.62 -4.94
C GLU A 57 -4.64 17.21 -3.53
N LYS A 58 -4.14 18.44 -3.38
CA LYS A 58 -4.17 19.13 -2.08
C LYS A 58 -5.62 19.36 -1.64
N VAL A 59 -6.46 19.88 -2.52
CA VAL A 59 -7.88 20.10 -2.21
C VAL A 59 -8.59 18.77 -1.96
N ALA A 60 -8.27 17.73 -2.73
CA ALA A 60 -8.83 16.39 -2.50
C ALA A 60 -8.52 15.88 -1.08
N LEU A 61 -7.26 15.96 -0.67
CA LEU A 61 -6.84 15.50 0.65
C LEU A 61 -7.41 16.39 1.77
N ASP A 62 -7.42 17.72 1.59
CA ASP A 62 -8.00 18.64 2.59
C ASP A 62 -9.50 18.39 2.80
N ALA A 63 -10.26 18.09 1.74
CA ALA A 63 -11.67 17.73 1.82
C ALA A 63 -11.87 16.41 2.59
N ALA A 64 -11.07 15.38 2.29
CA ALA A 64 -11.11 14.10 3.00
C ALA A 64 -10.72 14.25 4.49
N ILE A 65 -9.69 15.05 4.80
CA ILE A 65 -9.33 15.40 6.18
C ILE A 65 -10.50 16.10 6.88
N GLY A 66 -11.18 17.03 6.22
CA GLY A 66 -12.36 17.71 6.75
C GLY A 66 -13.49 16.74 7.11
N ALA A 67 -13.77 15.75 6.26
CA ALA A 67 -14.74 14.70 6.55
C ALA A 67 -14.31 13.81 7.73
N ALA A 68 -13.03 13.43 7.79
CA ALA A 68 -12.46 12.67 8.91
C ALA A 68 -12.52 13.43 10.24
N TYR A 69 -12.27 14.74 10.22
CA TYR A 69 -12.46 15.63 11.36
C TYR A 69 -13.93 15.73 11.77
N ALA A 70 -14.86 15.71 10.81
CA ALA A 70 -16.29 15.69 11.10
C ALA A 70 -16.79 14.34 11.65
N GLY A 71 -15.91 13.35 11.84
CA GLY A 71 -16.24 12.06 12.43
C GLY A 71 -16.76 11.02 11.44
N ARG A 72 -16.45 11.19 10.15
CA ARG A 72 -16.79 10.25 9.08
C ARG A 72 -15.54 9.58 8.52
N ARG A 73 -15.59 8.27 8.27
CA ARG A 73 -14.52 7.60 7.51
C ARG A 73 -14.42 8.22 6.11
N ALA A 74 -13.20 8.58 5.70
CA ALA A 74 -12.94 9.31 4.47
C ALA A 74 -11.77 8.72 3.68
N LEU A 75 -11.89 8.74 2.35
CA LEU A 75 -10.88 8.25 1.42
C LEU A 75 -10.35 9.40 0.55
N ALA A 76 -9.03 9.53 0.42
CA ALA A 76 -8.42 10.37 -0.59
C ALA A 76 -7.72 9.50 -1.64
N THR A 77 -7.95 9.73 -2.93
CA THR A 77 -7.35 8.93 -4.01
C THR A 77 -6.51 9.79 -4.96
N MET A 78 -5.26 9.38 -5.18
CA MET A 78 -4.35 10.01 -6.13
C MET A 78 -3.24 9.04 -6.53
N LYS A 79 -2.50 9.39 -7.59
CA LYS A 79 -1.23 8.71 -7.89
C LYS A 79 -0.10 9.24 -7.00
N HIS A 80 1.03 8.52 -6.97
CA HIS A 80 2.19 8.86 -6.15
C HIS A 80 2.70 10.31 -6.31
N VAL A 81 2.87 10.84 -7.53
CA VAL A 81 3.28 12.25 -7.72
C VAL A 81 2.23 13.24 -7.19
N GLY A 82 0.96 12.84 -7.15
CA GLY A 82 -0.11 13.62 -6.55
C GLY A 82 0.10 13.85 -5.04
N VAL A 83 0.71 12.88 -4.36
CA VAL A 83 1.10 13.03 -2.95
C VAL A 83 2.13 14.15 -2.77
N ASN A 84 2.95 14.47 -3.79
CA ASN A 84 3.85 15.63 -3.73
C ASN A 84 3.06 16.95 -3.66
N VAL A 85 1.98 17.06 -4.43
CA VAL A 85 1.09 18.23 -4.41
C VAL A 85 0.33 18.30 -3.09
N ALA A 86 -0.08 17.15 -2.55
CA ALA A 86 -0.81 17.05 -1.28
C ALA A 86 0.10 16.96 -0.03
N ALA A 87 1.43 17.07 -0.19
CA ALA A 87 2.39 16.76 0.87
C ALA A 87 2.15 17.58 2.15
N ASP A 88 1.96 18.89 2.01
CA ASP A 88 1.65 19.78 3.14
C ASP A 88 0.47 19.26 3.97
N SER A 89 -0.64 18.91 3.31
CA SER A 89 -1.83 18.35 3.95
C SER A 89 -1.57 16.98 4.58
N PHE A 90 -0.79 16.12 3.91
CA PHE A 90 -0.42 14.80 4.40
C PHE A 90 0.41 14.86 5.69
N PHE A 91 1.47 15.68 5.72
CA PHE A 91 2.29 15.89 6.91
C PHE A 91 1.50 16.55 8.04
N TYR A 92 0.61 17.50 7.71
CA TYR A 92 -0.24 18.13 8.71
C TYR A 92 -1.22 17.13 9.34
N ALA A 93 -1.84 16.26 8.54
CA ALA A 93 -2.73 15.19 9.00
C ALA A 93 -2.00 14.20 9.93
N SER A 94 -0.72 13.88 9.68
CA SER A 94 0.04 12.97 10.54
C SER A 94 0.30 13.55 11.94
N MET A 95 0.38 14.87 12.05
CA MET A 95 0.56 15.60 13.31
C MET A 95 -0.75 15.75 14.09
N THR A 96 -1.83 16.01 13.37
CA THR A 96 -3.14 16.31 13.93
C THR A 96 -3.95 15.05 14.24
N GLY A 97 -3.77 13.95 13.52
CA GLY A 97 -4.62 12.77 13.62
C GLY A 97 -5.99 13.03 12.98
N ALA A 98 -7.04 12.36 13.44
CA ALA A 98 -8.41 12.57 12.97
C ALA A 98 -9.45 12.17 14.03
N GLU A 99 -10.74 12.33 13.73
CA GLU A 99 -11.84 11.88 14.61
C GLU A 99 -12.51 10.59 14.11
N ALA A 100 -12.25 10.24 12.85
CA ALA A 100 -12.59 8.97 12.21
C ALA A 100 -11.50 8.58 11.20
N GLY A 101 -11.58 7.35 10.69
CA GLY A 101 -10.52 6.82 9.86
C GLY A 101 -10.31 7.60 8.56
N LEU A 102 -9.05 7.85 8.25
CA LEU A 102 -8.60 8.52 7.03
C LEU A 102 -7.60 7.62 6.30
N VAL A 103 -8.00 7.13 5.14
CA VAL A 103 -7.15 6.33 4.25
C VAL A 103 -6.81 7.15 3.02
N ILE A 104 -5.53 7.10 2.63
CA ILE A 104 -5.00 7.80 1.48
C ILE A 104 -4.45 6.75 0.53
N ILE A 105 -4.99 6.68 -0.69
CA ILE A 105 -4.44 5.84 -1.73
C ILE A 105 -3.34 6.60 -2.46
N SER A 106 -2.15 6.02 -2.48
CA SER A 106 -1.03 6.45 -3.33
C SER A 106 -0.76 5.37 -4.36
N ALA A 107 -1.31 5.53 -5.57
CA ALA A 107 -1.05 4.57 -6.63
C ALA A 107 0.31 4.86 -7.28
N ASP A 108 1.29 4.01 -6.98
CA ASP A 108 2.67 4.11 -7.45
C ASP A 108 2.79 3.55 -8.87
N ASP A 109 3.65 4.14 -9.71
CA ASP A 109 3.79 3.78 -11.13
C ASP A 109 5.22 3.39 -11.49
N PRO A 110 5.70 2.22 -11.01
CA PRO A 110 6.93 1.62 -11.54
C PRO A 110 6.89 1.56 -13.07
N GLN A 111 8.03 1.76 -13.72
CA GLN A 111 8.19 1.94 -15.18
C GLN A 111 7.65 3.26 -15.75
N MET A 112 7.05 4.15 -14.94
CA MET A 112 6.52 5.44 -15.40
C MET A 112 5.52 5.32 -16.55
N HIS A 113 4.60 4.35 -16.53
CA HIS A 113 3.65 4.14 -17.62
C HIS A 113 2.85 5.41 -17.96
N SER A 114 2.61 6.27 -16.97
CA SER A 114 1.86 7.52 -17.10
C SER A 114 2.42 8.67 -16.26
N SER A 115 3.68 8.55 -15.83
CA SER A 115 4.29 9.41 -14.81
C SER A 115 5.56 10.09 -15.32
N GLN A 116 5.92 11.22 -14.70
CA GLN A 116 7.16 11.93 -15.03
C GLN A 116 8.40 11.33 -14.36
N ASN A 117 8.22 10.53 -13.31
CA ASN A 117 9.28 9.89 -12.54
C ASN A 117 8.84 8.55 -11.93
N GLU A 118 9.80 7.73 -11.53
CA GLU A 118 9.58 6.64 -10.57
C GLU A 118 9.80 7.21 -9.17
N GLN A 119 8.81 7.02 -8.30
CA GLN A 119 8.87 7.49 -6.91
C GLN A 119 8.26 6.42 -6.02
N ASP A 120 8.93 6.13 -4.92
CA ASP A 120 8.47 5.19 -3.92
C ASP A 120 7.90 5.89 -2.69
N ASN A 121 6.58 5.86 -2.56
CA ASN A 121 5.90 6.57 -1.48
C ASN A 121 5.96 5.88 -0.11
N ARG A 122 6.62 4.72 0.01
CA ARG A 122 7.05 4.20 1.33
C ARG A 122 7.97 5.19 2.05
N ASN A 123 8.75 5.98 1.28
CA ASN A 123 9.58 7.05 1.84
C ASN A 123 8.76 8.21 2.42
N TYR A 124 7.65 8.59 1.78
CA TYR A 124 6.73 9.58 2.32
C TYR A 124 6.07 9.09 3.61
N ALA A 125 5.62 7.83 3.63
CA ALA A 125 5.07 7.20 4.82
C ALA A 125 6.06 7.23 6.00
N LYS A 126 7.33 6.84 5.74
CA LYS A 126 8.41 6.90 6.73
C LYS A 126 8.67 8.33 7.21
N PHE A 127 8.74 9.30 6.30
CA PHE A 127 9.03 10.68 6.66
C PHE A 127 7.90 11.30 7.49
N ALA A 128 6.64 11.05 7.11
CA ALA A 128 5.47 11.56 7.82
C ALA A 128 5.11 10.76 9.08
N ARG A 129 5.76 9.61 9.33
CA ARG A 129 5.46 8.68 10.44
C ARG A 129 4.01 8.16 10.38
N VAL A 130 3.62 7.79 9.16
CA VAL A 130 2.30 7.28 8.78
C VAL A 130 2.45 5.82 8.35
N PRO A 131 1.64 4.87 8.85
CA PRO A 131 1.74 3.49 8.42
C PRO A 131 1.40 3.34 6.93
N CYS A 132 2.09 2.42 6.25
CA CYS A 132 1.93 2.11 4.83
C CYS A 132 1.56 0.64 4.64
N LEU A 133 0.51 0.38 3.88
CA LEU A 133 0.04 -0.95 3.48
C LEU A 133 0.26 -1.17 1.99
N ASP A 134 0.82 -2.31 1.60
CA ASP A 134 1.21 -2.63 0.23
C ASP A 134 0.51 -3.92 -0.26
N PRO A 135 -0.66 -3.82 -0.92
CA PRO A 135 -1.40 -4.99 -1.39
C PRO A 135 -0.70 -5.69 -2.57
N ALA A 136 -0.79 -7.02 -2.64
CA ALA A 136 -0.20 -7.81 -3.73
C ALA A 136 -1.19 -8.35 -4.77
N ASP A 137 -2.49 -8.17 -4.55
CA ASP A 137 -3.57 -8.56 -5.46
C ASP A 137 -4.85 -7.77 -5.10
N SER A 138 -5.94 -7.99 -5.84
CA SER A 138 -7.20 -7.28 -5.61
C SER A 138 -7.84 -7.64 -4.27
N GLN A 139 -7.71 -8.88 -3.80
CA GLN A 139 -8.25 -9.30 -2.50
C GLN A 139 -7.59 -8.52 -1.36
N GLU A 140 -6.27 -8.47 -1.37
CA GLU A 140 -5.52 -7.70 -0.38
C GLU A 140 -5.76 -6.20 -0.51
N ALA A 141 -5.97 -5.69 -1.72
CA ALA A 141 -6.32 -4.28 -1.91
C ALA A 141 -7.64 -3.93 -1.19
N ARG A 142 -8.65 -4.80 -1.28
CA ARG A 142 -9.89 -4.68 -0.49
C ARG A 142 -9.61 -4.77 1.02
N ASP A 143 -8.93 -5.83 1.44
CA ASP A 143 -8.74 -6.15 2.86
C ASP A 143 -7.89 -5.09 3.59
N MET A 144 -6.85 -4.58 2.92
CA MET A 144 -5.96 -3.55 3.47
C MET A 144 -6.64 -2.18 3.56
N VAL A 145 -7.58 -1.86 2.68
CA VAL A 145 -8.38 -0.63 2.82
C VAL A 145 -9.25 -0.71 4.07
N ILE A 146 -9.93 -1.84 4.30
CA ILE A 146 -10.73 -2.08 5.50
C ILE A 146 -9.84 -1.97 6.75
N ALA A 147 -8.73 -2.72 6.77
CA ALA A 147 -7.77 -2.69 7.88
C ALA A 147 -7.16 -1.29 8.08
N GLY A 148 -6.95 -0.53 7.01
CA GLY A 148 -6.43 0.83 7.04
C GLY A 148 -7.34 1.79 7.82
N PHE A 149 -8.67 1.67 7.69
CA PHE A 149 -9.58 2.47 8.50
C PHE A 149 -9.51 2.11 9.98
N ASP A 150 -9.40 0.83 10.32
CA ASP A 150 -9.29 0.39 11.71
C ASP A 150 -7.96 0.82 12.33
N ILE A 151 -6.85 0.69 11.60
CA ILE A 151 -5.53 1.20 12.02
C ILE A 151 -5.60 2.72 12.20
N SER A 152 -6.21 3.45 11.27
CA SER A 152 -6.31 4.91 11.34
C SER A 152 -7.01 5.36 12.63
N GLU A 153 -8.12 4.70 12.96
CA GLU A 153 -8.93 5.00 14.14
C GLU A 153 -8.27 4.54 15.45
N GLN A 154 -7.59 3.39 15.43
CA GLN A 154 -6.90 2.85 16.60
C GLN A 154 -5.69 3.73 16.99
N PHE A 155 -4.97 4.25 16.01
CA PHE A 155 -3.70 4.94 16.24
C PHE A 155 -3.77 6.47 16.07
N ASP A 156 -4.93 7.06 15.75
CA ASP A 156 -5.11 8.51 15.53
C ASP A 156 -4.09 9.06 14.51
N THR A 157 -4.08 8.46 13.31
CA THR A 157 -3.20 8.83 12.19
C THR A 157 -3.85 8.48 10.86
N PRO A 158 -3.59 9.22 9.76
CA PRO A 158 -3.89 8.69 8.43
C PRO A 158 -3.13 7.38 8.19
N VAL A 159 -3.63 6.59 7.24
CA VAL A 159 -2.96 5.38 6.72
C VAL A 159 -2.76 5.54 5.22
N LEU A 160 -1.55 5.24 4.75
CA LEU A 160 -1.25 5.19 3.32
C LEU A 160 -1.47 3.75 2.82
N VAL A 161 -2.27 3.58 1.78
CA VAL A 161 -2.38 2.30 1.05
C VAL A 161 -1.78 2.51 -0.34
N ARG A 162 -0.82 1.66 -0.70
CA ARG A 162 0.05 1.85 -1.86
C ARG A 162 -0.06 0.70 -2.85
N PRO A 163 -1.07 0.70 -3.73
CA PRO A 163 -1.05 -0.19 -4.89
C PRO A 163 -0.02 0.29 -5.92
N THR A 164 0.55 -0.63 -6.70
CA THR A 164 1.31 -0.29 -7.91
C THR A 164 0.43 -0.38 -9.15
N THR A 165 0.86 0.17 -10.29
CA THR A 165 0.14 0.10 -11.58
C THR A 165 -0.37 -1.30 -11.90
N ARG A 166 0.44 -2.34 -11.64
CA ARG A 166 0.03 -3.72 -11.87
C ARG A 166 -1.12 -4.15 -10.98
N ILE A 167 -1.09 -3.79 -9.69
CA ILE A 167 -2.20 -4.09 -8.76
C ILE A 167 -3.45 -3.32 -9.15
N SER A 168 -3.34 -2.04 -9.46
CA SER A 168 -4.47 -1.19 -9.83
C SER A 168 -5.26 -1.71 -11.03
N HIS A 169 -4.56 -2.18 -12.07
CA HIS A 169 -5.20 -2.56 -13.36
C HIS A 169 -5.30 -4.06 -13.63
N SER A 170 -4.69 -4.93 -12.82
CA SER A 170 -4.90 -6.38 -12.94
C SER A 170 -6.16 -6.82 -12.21
N PHE A 171 -6.72 -7.93 -12.68
CA PHE A 171 -7.92 -8.53 -12.13
C PHE A 171 -7.59 -9.83 -11.40
N THR A 172 -8.07 -9.99 -10.17
CA THR A 172 -8.01 -11.25 -9.42
C THR A 172 -9.37 -11.53 -8.78
N MET A 173 -9.61 -12.78 -8.38
CA MET A 173 -10.82 -13.11 -7.63
C MET A 173 -10.81 -12.37 -6.29
N VAL A 174 -11.96 -11.81 -5.92
CA VAL A 174 -12.18 -11.12 -4.65
C VAL A 174 -13.44 -11.68 -3.99
N GLU A 175 -13.29 -12.21 -2.80
CA GLU A 175 -14.40 -12.47 -1.88
C GLU A 175 -14.78 -11.20 -1.15
N PHE A 176 -16.08 -10.92 -1.10
CA PHE A 176 -16.58 -9.70 -0.48
C PHE A 176 -17.87 -9.92 0.31
N SER A 177 -18.28 -8.88 1.05
CA SER A 177 -19.54 -8.85 1.78
C SER A 177 -20.54 -7.99 1.03
N ASP A 178 -21.77 -8.46 0.81
CA ASP A 178 -22.86 -7.62 0.32
C ASP A 178 -23.34 -6.59 1.36
N GLU A 179 -22.93 -6.77 2.60
CA GLU A 179 -23.18 -5.84 3.69
C GLU A 179 -22.05 -4.82 3.81
N ARG A 180 -22.45 -3.57 4.01
CA ARG A 180 -21.58 -2.47 4.42
C ARG A 180 -21.64 -2.31 5.93
N LEU A 181 -20.49 -2.04 6.55
CA LEU A 181 -20.45 -1.65 7.96
C LEU A 181 -21.24 -0.36 8.17
N ASP A 182 -22.24 -0.42 9.05
CA ASP A 182 -22.91 0.77 9.56
C ASP A 182 -22.01 1.43 10.61
N VAL A 183 -21.17 2.36 10.14
CA VAL A 183 -20.27 3.14 10.98
C VAL A 183 -20.94 4.48 11.31
N PRO A 184 -21.60 4.64 12.48
CA PRO A 184 -22.19 5.90 12.87
C PRO A 184 -21.11 6.98 13.00
N PRO A 185 -21.50 8.27 13.01
CA PRO A 185 -20.55 9.34 13.30
C PRO A 185 -19.82 9.05 14.61
N ARG A 186 -18.49 8.96 14.57
CA ARG A 186 -17.68 8.71 15.79
C ARG A 186 -17.79 9.86 16.78
N ILE A 187 -18.13 11.05 16.28
CA ILE A 187 -18.41 12.25 17.07
C ILE A 187 -19.69 12.94 16.60
N LYS A 188 -20.43 13.54 17.54
CA LYS A 188 -21.65 14.32 17.22
C LYS A 188 -21.33 15.75 16.74
N LYS A 189 -20.20 16.29 17.18
CA LYS A 189 -19.75 17.66 16.90
C LYS A 189 -18.24 17.70 16.97
N PHE A 190 -17.63 18.39 16.01
CA PHE A 190 -16.18 18.61 15.98
C PHE A 190 -15.67 19.18 17.32
N PRO A 191 -14.69 18.53 17.96
CA PRO A 191 -14.16 19.00 19.24
C PRO A 191 -13.33 20.27 19.04
N LYS A 192 -13.62 21.30 19.85
CA LYS A 192 -12.80 22.52 19.89
C LYS A 192 -11.50 22.23 20.64
N ASN A 193 -10.50 21.68 19.96
CA ASN A 193 -9.20 21.36 20.54
C ASN A 193 -8.05 22.07 19.77
N PRO A 194 -7.75 23.34 20.10
CA PRO A 194 -6.67 24.07 19.44
C PRO A 194 -5.29 23.39 19.58
N GLN A 195 -5.06 22.67 20.69
CA GLN A 195 -3.79 21.96 20.93
C GLN A 195 -3.58 20.79 19.95
N LYS A 196 -4.66 20.15 19.48
CA LYS A 196 -4.62 19.07 18.48
C LYS A 196 -4.67 19.58 17.04
N TYR A 197 -5.41 20.66 16.74
CA TYR A 197 -5.68 21.06 15.34
C TYR A 197 -4.99 22.34 14.86
N VAL A 198 -4.43 23.15 15.76
CA VAL A 198 -3.70 24.37 15.40
C VAL A 198 -2.21 24.12 15.62
N MET A 199 -1.47 23.70 14.60
CA MET A 199 -0.06 23.29 14.70
C MET A 199 0.91 24.47 14.69
N VAL A 200 0.66 25.49 15.52
CA VAL A 200 1.69 26.48 15.86
C VAL A 200 2.81 25.81 16.64
N PRO A 201 4.06 26.35 16.63
CA PRO A 201 5.22 25.68 17.21
C PRO A 201 5.06 25.23 18.68
N ALA A 202 4.31 25.98 19.49
CA ALA A 202 4.01 25.58 20.87
C ALA A 202 3.23 24.26 20.94
N ASN A 203 2.16 24.13 20.12
CA ASN A 203 1.33 22.93 20.08
C ASN A 203 2.06 21.76 19.40
N ALA A 204 2.79 22.04 18.31
CA ALA A 204 3.53 21.01 17.57
C ALA A 204 4.59 20.32 18.44
N ARG A 205 5.34 21.08 19.26
CA ARG A 205 6.31 20.51 20.23
C ARG A 205 5.65 19.59 21.24
N HIS A 206 4.42 19.89 21.66
CA HIS A 206 3.66 19.01 22.55
C HIS A 206 3.08 17.80 21.84
N ARG A 207 2.73 17.90 20.55
CA ARG A 207 2.21 16.77 19.75
C ARG A 207 3.27 15.76 19.37
N HIS A 208 4.51 16.20 19.11
CA HIS A 208 5.57 15.31 18.63
C HIS A 208 5.84 14.08 19.53
N PRO A 209 5.92 14.17 20.87
CA PRO A 209 6.03 12.99 21.72
C PRO A 209 4.89 11.97 21.57
N PHE A 210 3.66 12.41 21.25
CA PHE A 210 2.54 11.50 20.98
C PHE A 210 2.75 10.74 19.67
N ILE A 211 3.32 11.39 18.65
CA ILE A 211 3.62 10.78 17.36
C ILE A 211 4.73 9.73 17.49
N GLU A 212 5.77 10.00 18.30
CA GLU A 212 6.81 9.00 18.58
C GLU A 212 6.24 7.78 19.32
N LYS A 213 5.39 8.01 20.33
CA LYS A 213 4.70 6.92 21.05
C LYS A 213 3.79 6.13 20.13
N ARG A 214 3.03 6.81 19.25
CA ARG A 214 2.18 6.18 18.23
C ARG A 214 3.02 5.31 17.30
N LEU A 215 4.15 5.82 16.79
CA LEU A 215 5.02 5.06 15.91
C LEU A 215 5.58 3.81 16.60
N GLN A 216 5.92 3.89 17.89
CA GLN A 216 6.31 2.71 18.65
C GLN A 216 5.17 1.69 18.76
N ALA A 217 3.96 2.14 19.08
CA ALA A 217 2.80 1.26 19.15
C ALA A 217 2.45 0.62 17.78
N LEU A 218 2.66 1.35 16.68
CA LEU A 218 2.52 0.81 15.33
C LEU A 218 3.59 -0.23 15.00
N LYS A 219 4.84 -0.06 15.46
CA LYS A 219 5.89 -1.09 15.32
C LYS A 219 5.48 -2.36 16.05
N ASP A 220 5.03 -2.23 17.30
CA ASP A 220 4.59 -3.37 18.10
C ASP A 220 3.38 -4.07 17.44
N PHE A 221 2.46 -3.29 16.87
CA PHE A 221 1.32 -3.82 16.11
C PHE A 221 1.76 -4.56 14.84
N ALA A 222 2.72 -4.01 14.08
CA ALA A 222 3.21 -4.61 12.84
C ALA A 222 3.71 -6.06 13.04
N GLU A 223 4.31 -6.37 14.20
CA GLU A 223 4.76 -7.73 14.55
C GLU A 223 3.62 -8.76 14.63
N THR A 224 2.38 -8.29 14.80
CA THR A 224 1.17 -9.13 14.94
C THR A 224 0.12 -8.83 13.89
N PHE A 225 0.43 -7.96 12.92
CA PHE A 225 -0.52 -7.52 11.92
C PHE A 225 -0.95 -8.72 11.05
N PRO A 226 -2.25 -9.08 10.98
CA PRO A 226 -2.69 -10.33 10.34
C PRO A 226 -2.36 -10.47 8.85
N LEU A 227 -2.10 -9.36 8.15
CA LEU A 227 -1.75 -9.36 6.73
C LEU A 227 -0.22 -9.42 6.50
N ASN A 228 0.59 -9.41 7.57
CA ASN A 228 1.96 -9.89 7.52
C ASN A 228 1.94 -11.41 7.73
N ARG A 229 2.53 -12.18 6.82
CA ARG A 229 2.51 -13.64 6.91
C ARG A 229 3.81 -14.28 6.47
N THR A 230 4.14 -15.39 7.11
CA THR A 230 5.23 -16.26 6.70
C THR A 230 4.68 -17.52 6.07
N GLU A 231 5.16 -17.83 4.87
CA GLU A 231 4.82 -19.02 4.11
C GLU A 231 6.07 -19.91 4.06
N TRP A 232 6.13 -20.89 4.94
CA TRP A 232 7.25 -21.82 5.03
C TRP A 232 7.18 -22.89 3.94
N ARG A 233 8.30 -23.08 3.24
CA ARG A 233 8.59 -24.18 2.30
C ARG A 233 10.02 -24.65 2.56
N ASP A 234 10.88 -24.69 1.54
CA ASP A 234 12.31 -24.91 1.73
C ASP A 234 12.95 -23.71 2.46
N THR A 235 13.92 -24.01 3.33
CA THR A 235 14.71 -23.05 4.10
C THR A 235 16.08 -22.73 3.48
N GLU A 236 16.45 -23.34 2.34
CA GLU A 236 17.67 -22.96 1.62
C GLU A 236 17.65 -21.46 1.22
N LEU A 237 16.49 -20.98 0.75
CA LEU A 237 16.27 -19.59 0.37
C LEU A 237 15.04 -19.02 1.09
N GLY A 238 15.24 -17.90 1.78
CA GLY A 238 14.17 -17.06 2.30
C GLY A 238 14.05 -15.76 1.52
N ILE A 239 12.82 -15.34 1.25
CA ILE A 239 12.53 -14.10 0.52
C ILE A 239 11.66 -13.19 1.40
N ILE A 240 12.08 -11.95 1.61
CA ILE A 240 11.24 -10.89 2.19
C ILE A 240 10.68 -10.07 1.03
N THR A 241 9.37 -9.92 0.97
CA THR A 241 8.71 -9.19 -0.13
C THR A 241 7.35 -8.65 0.30
N GLY A 242 6.74 -7.83 -0.54
CA GLY A 242 5.41 -7.24 -0.37
C GLY A 242 4.94 -6.68 -1.71
N SER A 243 3.74 -6.10 -1.77
CA SER A 243 3.17 -5.60 -3.02
C SER A 243 3.17 -6.65 -4.14
N VAL A 244 3.11 -6.23 -5.41
CA VAL A 244 3.11 -7.13 -6.58
C VAL A 244 4.34 -8.04 -6.64
N ALA A 245 5.48 -7.63 -6.06
CA ALA A 245 6.70 -8.42 -6.02
C ALA A 245 6.51 -9.79 -5.34
N TYR A 246 5.52 -9.94 -4.46
CA TYR A 246 5.11 -11.24 -3.91
C TYR A 246 4.68 -12.23 -5.01
N GLN A 247 3.90 -11.79 -6.00
CA GLN A 247 3.44 -12.66 -7.08
C GLN A 247 4.64 -13.17 -7.90
N TYR A 248 5.58 -12.27 -8.19
CA TYR A 248 6.81 -12.61 -8.91
C TYR A 248 7.71 -13.55 -8.11
N ALA A 249 7.88 -13.30 -6.81
CA ALA A 249 8.65 -14.18 -5.92
C ALA A 249 8.06 -15.60 -5.91
N ARG A 250 6.74 -15.72 -5.74
CA ARG A 250 6.09 -17.03 -5.65
C ARG A 250 6.12 -17.80 -6.97
N GLU A 251 6.02 -17.12 -8.11
CA GLU A 251 6.11 -17.74 -9.44
C GLU A 251 7.55 -18.18 -9.78
N VAL A 252 8.54 -17.34 -9.48
CA VAL A 252 9.95 -17.58 -9.85
C VAL A 252 10.63 -18.55 -8.88
N PHE A 253 10.27 -18.48 -7.59
CA PHE A 253 10.83 -19.30 -6.52
C PHE A 253 9.73 -20.10 -5.80
N PRO A 254 9.13 -21.10 -6.47
CA PRO A 254 8.03 -21.85 -5.88
C PRO A 254 8.42 -22.50 -4.56
N GLU A 255 9.63 -23.06 -4.43
CA GLU A 255 10.03 -23.77 -3.21
C GLU A 255 10.58 -22.87 -2.09
N ALA A 256 10.81 -21.58 -2.34
CA ALA A 256 11.36 -20.70 -1.32
C ALA A 256 10.34 -20.40 -0.21
N SER A 257 10.84 -20.28 1.01
CA SER A 257 10.07 -19.70 2.11
C SER A 257 9.94 -18.19 1.89
N ILE A 258 8.76 -17.63 2.14
CA ILE A 258 8.48 -16.20 1.91
C ILE A 258 7.94 -15.56 3.19
N LEU A 259 8.56 -14.45 3.61
CA LEU A 259 7.95 -13.49 4.53
C LEU A 259 7.29 -12.38 3.69
N LYS A 260 5.97 -12.43 3.59
CA LYS A 260 5.17 -11.42 2.91
C LYS A 260 4.74 -10.34 3.89
N LEU A 261 5.14 -9.10 3.61
CA LEU A 261 4.78 -7.93 4.39
C LEU A 261 3.58 -7.24 3.74
N GLY A 262 2.45 -7.23 4.45
CA GLY A 262 1.28 -6.42 4.10
C GLY A 262 1.40 -4.99 4.61
N MET A 263 2.08 -4.78 5.74
CA MET A 263 2.49 -3.46 6.23
C MET A 263 3.98 -3.25 5.93
N SER A 264 4.28 -2.36 4.99
CA SER A 264 5.65 -2.04 4.59
C SER A 264 6.29 -0.94 5.44
N TYR A 265 5.48 -0.16 6.16
CA TYR A 265 5.99 0.74 7.19
C TYR A 265 4.98 0.91 8.34
N PRO A 266 5.42 0.87 9.61
CA PRO A 266 6.74 0.41 10.05
C PRO A 266 6.96 -1.08 9.77
N LEU A 267 8.22 -1.49 9.65
CA LEU A 267 8.58 -2.90 9.41
C LEU A 267 8.53 -3.71 10.71
N PRO A 268 8.05 -4.98 10.66
CA PRO A 268 8.06 -5.90 11.80
C PRO A 268 9.45 -6.53 11.97
N MET A 269 10.36 -5.80 12.60
CA MET A 269 11.77 -6.17 12.68
C MET A 269 12.01 -7.47 13.47
N GLN A 270 11.18 -7.79 14.47
CA GLN A 270 11.30 -9.05 15.21
C GLN A 270 10.90 -10.22 14.31
N MET A 271 9.76 -10.13 13.62
CA MET A 271 9.31 -11.12 12.64
C MET A 271 10.36 -11.33 11.53
N ILE A 272 10.94 -10.24 11.01
CA ILE A 272 12.03 -10.30 10.01
C ILE A 272 13.25 -11.03 10.57
N ALA A 273 13.68 -10.73 11.80
CA ALA A 273 14.83 -11.37 12.43
C ALA A 273 14.58 -12.85 12.75
N ASP A 274 13.35 -13.22 13.13
CA ASP A 274 12.94 -14.62 13.34
C ASP A 274 12.92 -15.41 12.03
N PHE A 275 12.44 -14.81 10.94
CA PHE A 275 12.46 -15.41 9.62
C PHE A 275 13.89 -15.61 9.11
N ALA A 276 14.72 -14.56 9.18
CA ALA A 276 16.11 -14.58 8.73
C ALA A 276 16.95 -15.67 9.42
N ARG A 277 16.70 -15.95 10.71
CA ARG A 277 17.42 -16.98 11.47
C ARG A 277 17.13 -18.41 11.04
N ARG A 278 16.04 -18.64 10.30
CA ARG A 278 15.59 -19.99 9.92
C ARG A 278 15.93 -20.36 8.49
N VAL A 279 16.45 -19.43 7.70
CA VAL A 279 16.82 -19.67 6.30
C VAL A 279 18.34 -19.57 6.12
N LYS A 280 18.90 -20.27 5.14
CA LYS A 280 20.35 -20.26 4.90
C LYS A 280 20.82 -19.04 4.11
N ARG A 281 20.05 -18.63 3.10
CA ARG A 281 20.28 -17.39 2.34
C ARG A 281 19.01 -16.55 2.38
N LEU A 282 19.16 -15.25 2.58
CA LEU A 282 18.05 -14.30 2.66
C LEU A 282 18.18 -13.28 1.53
N ILE A 283 17.08 -13.05 0.81
CA ILE A 283 16.98 -11.97 -0.18
C ILE A 283 15.76 -11.09 0.09
N VAL A 284 15.84 -9.82 -0.32
CA VAL A 284 14.68 -8.93 -0.46
C VAL A 284 14.33 -8.80 -1.93
N LEU A 285 13.06 -9.04 -2.26
CA LEU A 285 12.51 -8.72 -3.58
C LEU A 285 11.48 -7.61 -3.44
N GLU A 286 11.83 -6.41 -3.93
CA GLU A 286 10.96 -5.23 -3.92
C GLU A 286 11.17 -4.38 -5.18
N GLU A 287 10.10 -3.69 -5.61
CA GLU A 287 10.17 -2.72 -6.71
C GLU A 287 10.70 -1.37 -6.22
N LEU A 288 11.26 -0.57 -7.13
CA LEU A 288 11.77 0.79 -6.86
C LEU A 288 12.91 0.79 -5.84
N ASP A 289 12.81 1.59 -4.78
CA ASP A 289 13.88 1.80 -3.82
C ASP A 289 14.16 0.52 -2.99
N PRO A 290 15.41 0.32 -2.49
CA PRO A 290 15.76 -0.74 -1.55
C PRO A 290 15.18 -0.48 -0.15
N PHE A 291 13.90 -0.13 -0.04
CA PHE A 291 13.28 0.32 1.19
C PHE A 291 13.34 -0.75 2.28
N ILE A 292 12.87 -1.97 2.00
CA ILE A 292 12.92 -3.07 2.97
C ILE A 292 14.37 -3.50 3.17
N GLU A 293 15.12 -3.68 2.08
CA GLU A 293 16.52 -4.11 2.09
C GLU A 293 17.37 -3.24 3.02
N GLU A 294 17.33 -1.92 2.88
CA GLU A 294 18.13 -1.00 3.68
C GLU A 294 17.80 -1.11 5.16
N HIS A 295 16.51 -1.23 5.53
CA HIS A 295 16.14 -1.38 6.94
C HIS A 295 16.60 -2.72 7.52
N VAL A 296 16.52 -3.81 6.76
CA VAL A 296 17.03 -5.12 7.18
C VAL A 296 18.55 -5.09 7.35
N ARG A 297 19.29 -4.48 6.41
CA ARG A 297 20.75 -4.31 6.50
C ARG A 297 21.15 -3.43 7.68
N LEU A 298 20.44 -2.32 7.91
CA LEU A 298 20.68 -1.42 9.06
C LEU A 298 20.45 -2.11 10.41
N ALA A 299 19.59 -3.12 10.46
CA ALA A 299 19.38 -3.97 11.64
C ALA A 299 20.48 -5.02 11.83
N GLY A 300 21.50 -5.06 10.96
CA GLY A 300 22.62 -6.01 11.03
C GLY A 300 22.27 -7.41 10.51
N ILE A 301 21.15 -7.56 9.81
CA ILE A 301 20.76 -8.84 9.19
C ILE A 301 21.38 -8.92 7.79
N PRO A 302 22.23 -9.92 7.51
CA PRO A 302 22.79 -10.12 6.18
C PRO A 302 21.68 -10.40 5.16
N VAL A 303 21.59 -9.57 4.12
CA VAL A 303 20.59 -9.72 3.06
C VAL A 303 21.12 -9.12 1.75
N GLU A 304 20.64 -9.66 0.64
CA GLU A 304 20.88 -9.16 -0.72
C GLU A 304 19.54 -8.76 -1.36
N GLY A 305 19.52 -7.75 -2.21
CA GLY A 305 18.31 -7.35 -2.93
C GLY A 305 18.66 -6.69 -4.25
N LYS A 306 18.89 -5.37 -4.24
CA LYS A 306 19.23 -4.57 -5.42
C LYS A 306 20.60 -4.86 -6.03
N SER A 307 21.44 -5.63 -5.33
CA SER A 307 22.64 -6.23 -5.94
C SER A 307 22.30 -7.35 -6.94
N ILE A 308 21.07 -7.86 -6.92
CA ILE A 308 20.56 -8.92 -7.79
C ILE A 308 19.48 -8.34 -8.71
N PHE A 309 18.47 -7.67 -8.16
CA PHE A 309 17.31 -7.19 -8.90
C PHE A 309 17.47 -5.71 -9.29
N PRO A 310 16.95 -5.28 -10.45
CA PRO A 310 17.11 -3.90 -10.90
C PRO A 310 16.45 -2.90 -9.95
N LEU A 311 17.05 -1.72 -9.89
CA LEU A 311 16.52 -0.55 -9.18
C LEU A 311 15.40 0.12 -9.98
N CYS A 312 15.56 0.18 -11.31
CA CYS A 312 14.69 0.93 -12.21
C CYS A 312 13.70 0.02 -12.93
N GLY A 313 12.52 0.57 -13.22
CA GLY A 313 11.47 -0.10 -13.96
C GLY A 313 10.58 -1.01 -13.11
N GLU A 314 9.50 -1.45 -13.75
CA GLU A 314 8.58 -2.44 -13.19
C GLU A 314 9.24 -3.82 -13.23
N LEU A 315 9.14 -4.58 -12.13
CA LEU A 315 9.58 -5.96 -12.12
C LEU A 315 8.57 -6.84 -12.87
N THR A 316 9.08 -7.88 -13.50
CA THR A 316 8.27 -8.93 -14.13
C THR A 316 8.84 -10.29 -13.76
N PRO A 317 8.06 -11.38 -13.86
CA PRO A 317 8.60 -12.73 -13.63
C PRO A 317 9.84 -13.01 -14.48
N THR A 318 9.87 -12.55 -15.73
CA THR A 318 11.04 -12.67 -16.63
C THR A 318 12.27 -11.93 -16.11
N ILE A 319 12.11 -10.66 -15.71
CA ILE A 319 13.22 -9.85 -15.15
C ILE A 319 13.75 -10.50 -13.87
N VAL A 320 12.86 -10.90 -12.95
CA VAL A 320 13.24 -11.51 -11.67
C VAL A 320 13.94 -12.85 -11.91
N ARG A 321 13.45 -13.68 -12.83
CA ARG A 321 14.03 -14.98 -13.17
C ARG A 321 15.43 -14.83 -13.77
N ASN A 322 15.59 -13.95 -14.76
CA ASN A 322 16.89 -13.76 -15.42
C ASN A 322 17.93 -13.19 -14.44
N ALA A 323 17.56 -12.19 -13.62
CA ALA A 323 18.42 -11.66 -12.57
C ALA A 323 18.82 -12.73 -11.54
N ALA A 324 17.87 -13.59 -11.15
CA ALA A 324 18.13 -14.70 -10.24
C ALA A 324 19.12 -15.73 -10.82
N ILE A 325 19.02 -16.04 -12.11
CA ILE A 325 19.95 -16.94 -12.80
C ILE A 325 21.36 -16.34 -12.82
N GLU A 326 21.50 -15.07 -13.17
CA GLU A 326 22.78 -14.37 -13.17
C GLU A 326 23.44 -14.35 -11.77
N ALA A 327 22.63 -14.26 -10.72
CA ALA A 327 23.07 -14.33 -9.32
C ALA A 327 23.27 -15.77 -8.79
N GLY A 328 23.10 -16.79 -9.63
CA GLY A 328 23.26 -18.21 -9.27
C GLY A 328 22.19 -18.72 -8.29
N LEU A 329 21.03 -18.07 -8.23
CA LEU A 329 19.88 -18.49 -7.41
C LEU A 329 19.00 -19.52 -8.13
N LEU A 330 19.06 -19.58 -9.47
CA LEU A 330 18.31 -20.51 -10.29
C LEU A 330 19.19 -21.16 -11.37
N PRO A 331 18.87 -22.38 -11.84
CA PRO A 331 19.56 -23.02 -12.94
C PRO A 331 19.45 -22.24 -14.26
N ALA A 332 20.51 -22.28 -15.07
CA ALA A 332 20.59 -21.55 -16.34
C ALA A 332 19.56 -22.01 -17.38
N GLU A 333 19.09 -23.26 -17.32
CA GLU A 333 18.04 -23.76 -18.21
C GLU A 333 16.69 -23.04 -18.09
N HIS A 334 16.46 -22.29 -17.00
CA HIS A 334 15.25 -21.51 -16.80
C HIS A 334 15.29 -20.11 -17.43
N PHE A 335 16.36 -19.77 -18.15
CA PHE A 335 16.51 -18.44 -18.76
C PHE A 335 15.43 -18.20 -19.82
N ILE A 336 14.79 -17.02 -19.75
CA ILE A 336 13.77 -16.62 -20.71
C ILE A 336 14.36 -15.50 -21.58
N PRO A 337 14.54 -15.70 -22.90
CA PRO A 337 15.07 -14.67 -23.78
C PRO A 337 14.12 -13.48 -23.85
N PRO A 338 14.64 -12.24 -24.04
CA PRO A 338 13.80 -11.08 -24.27
C PRO A 338 12.82 -11.34 -25.41
N THR A 339 11.54 -10.99 -25.20
CA THR A 339 10.54 -11.08 -26.26
C THR A 339 10.85 -9.99 -27.29
N GLU A 340 11.22 -10.39 -28.51
CA GLU A 340 11.27 -9.47 -29.63
C GLU A 340 9.86 -8.95 -29.91
N LEU A 341 9.64 -7.64 -29.77
CA LEU A 341 8.39 -7.03 -30.19
C LEU A 341 8.25 -7.21 -31.71
N PRO A 342 7.08 -7.66 -32.21
CA PRO A 342 6.88 -7.75 -33.65
C PRO A 342 7.07 -6.37 -34.28
N GLU A 343 7.85 -6.29 -35.37
CA GLU A 343 8.12 -5.03 -36.11
C GLU A 343 6.84 -4.27 -36.51
N LYS A 344 5.72 -4.99 -36.61
CA LYS A 344 4.38 -4.43 -36.80
C LYS A 344 3.48 -4.84 -35.65
N MET A 345 3.11 -3.87 -34.82
CA MET A 345 1.96 -4.04 -33.94
C MET A 345 0.68 -4.20 -34.77
N PRO A 346 -0.27 -5.04 -34.34
CA PRO A 346 -1.58 -5.09 -34.97
C PRO A 346 -2.24 -3.70 -34.93
N PRO A 347 -3.07 -3.36 -35.93
CA PRO A 347 -3.78 -2.09 -35.93
C PRO A 347 -4.62 -1.97 -34.66
N VAL A 348 -4.53 -0.80 -34.01
CA VAL A 348 -5.33 -0.50 -32.81
C VAL A 348 -6.81 -0.66 -33.19
N PRO A 349 -7.62 -1.42 -32.43
CA PRO A 349 -9.05 -1.49 -32.67
C PRO A 349 -9.62 -0.07 -32.67
N VAL A 350 -10.42 0.26 -33.69
CA VAL A 350 -11.13 1.54 -33.74
C VAL A 350 -12.03 1.60 -32.50
N ARG A 351 -11.74 2.55 -31.59
CA ARG A 351 -12.56 2.81 -30.39
C ARG A 351 -13.83 3.54 -30.76
#